data_AF-A0A9E3BMP3-F1
#
_entry.id   AF-A0A9E3BMP3-F1
#
_cell.length_a   1.000
_cell.length_b   1.000
_cell.length_c   1.000
_cell.angle_alpha   90.00
_cell.angle_beta   90.00
_cell.angle_gamma   90.00
#
_symmetry.space_group_name_H-M   'P 1'
#
loop_
_entity.id
_entity.type
_entity.pdbx_description
1 polymer ?
#
loop_
_entity_poly.entity_id
_entity_poly.type
_entity_poly.pdbx_seq_one_letter_code
_entity_poly.pdbx_strand_id
1 'polypeptide(L)'
;MEAIWHSMCDNVPDVRADRVPALIRGTAALAHRAFADHGLDDLLAFINRPAPTPQDRAALTLDTALAHELRFQPSRAEALQREALAACRLFRVAGGFTPRSDHPLRLLALVAPGNLMVNTPLDFITAHLDVQLDLLFVLPGEGLPSSVPEHDVAFFAVSESDPATLDRLRP
;
A
#
# COMPACT_ATOMS: atom_id res chain seq x y z
N MET A 1 28.28 4.68 -21.99
CA MET A 1 26.85 4.99 -22.16
C MET A 1 26.02 3.73 -22.43
N GLU A 2 26.53 2.73 -23.18
CA GLU A 2 25.88 1.40 -23.31
C GLU A 2 26.03 0.47 -22.09
N ALA A 3 27.09 0.65 -21.29
CA ALA A 3 27.37 -0.17 -20.10
C ALA A 3 26.47 0.13 -18.89
N ILE A 4 25.79 1.28 -18.89
CA ILE A 4 24.86 1.65 -17.80
C ILE A 4 23.53 0.89 -17.99
N TRP A 5 23.03 0.82 -19.23
CA TRP A 5 21.79 0.09 -19.57
C TRP A 5 21.82 -1.41 -19.24
N HIS A 6 22.97 -2.07 -19.40
CA HIS A 6 23.08 -3.51 -19.08
C HIS A 6 23.02 -3.82 -17.59
N SER A 7 23.35 -2.86 -16.71
CA SER A 7 23.27 -3.04 -15.25
C SER A 7 21.88 -2.74 -14.68
N MET A 8 20.97 -2.15 -15.48
CA MET A 8 19.64 -1.69 -15.06
C MET A 8 18.57 -2.76 -15.18
N CYS A 9 18.84 -3.85 -15.91
CA CYS A 9 17.89 -4.92 -16.19
C CYS A 9 17.80 -6.00 -15.10
N ASP A 10 18.73 -6.03 -14.14
CA ASP A 10 18.85 -7.15 -13.20
C ASP A 10 17.83 -7.13 -12.04
N ASN A 11 16.97 -6.11 -11.95
CA ASN A 11 16.07 -5.94 -10.80
C ASN A 11 14.64 -5.49 -11.16
N VAL A 12 14.23 -5.66 -12.43
CA VAL A 12 12.83 -5.42 -12.83
C VAL A 12 11.97 -6.61 -12.36
N PRO A 13 10.91 -6.37 -11.54
CA PRO A 13 10.05 -7.45 -11.09
C PRO A 13 9.30 -8.13 -12.26
N ASP A 14 9.12 -9.44 -12.17
CA ASP A 14 8.22 -10.19 -13.05
C ASP A 14 6.76 -9.74 -12.81
N VAL A 15 6.03 -9.44 -13.88
CA VAL A 15 4.63 -9.02 -13.80
C VAL A 15 3.75 -10.25 -13.93
N ARG A 16 2.96 -10.57 -12.89
CA ARG A 16 2.23 -11.83 -12.84
C ARG A 16 0.76 -11.68 -12.46
N ALA A 17 -0.11 -12.29 -13.24
CA ALA A 17 -1.55 -12.37 -12.95
C ALA A 17 -1.86 -13.24 -11.73
N ASP A 18 -1.01 -14.23 -11.41
CA ASP A 18 -1.15 -15.12 -10.25
C ASP A 18 -0.78 -14.44 -8.92
N ARG A 19 -0.14 -13.26 -8.98
CA ARG A 19 0.27 -12.49 -7.81
C ARG A 19 -0.89 -11.66 -7.29
N VAL A 20 -1.72 -12.23 -6.42
CA VAL A 20 -2.84 -11.54 -5.78
C VAL A 20 -2.42 -10.98 -4.41
N PRO A 21 -2.41 -9.65 -4.20
CA PRO A 21 -2.07 -9.07 -2.90
C PRO A 21 -3.15 -9.31 -1.84
N ALA A 22 -2.77 -9.34 -0.56
CA ALA A 22 -3.73 -9.44 0.53
C ALA A 22 -4.54 -8.15 0.67
N LEU A 23 -5.82 -8.29 1.04
CA LEU A 23 -6.75 -7.17 1.10
C LEU A 23 -6.58 -6.36 2.39
N ILE A 24 -6.52 -5.04 2.25
CA ILE A 24 -6.66 -4.05 3.33
C ILE A 24 -7.93 -3.25 3.17
N ARG A 25 -8.46 -2.69 4.26
CA ARG A 25 -9.55 -1.70 4.19
C ARG A 25 -9.04 -0.38 3.61
N GLY A 26 -7.80 -0.03 3.93
CA GLY A 26 -7.17 1.17 3.40
C GLY A 26 -7.52 2.44 4.18
N THR A 27 -6.74 3.49 3.92
CA THR A 27 -6.80 4.76 4.63
C THR A 27 -8.14 5.46 4.41
N ALA A 28 -8.67 5.45 3.19
CA ALA A 28 -9.89 6.18 2.87
C ALA A 28 -11.10 5.64 3.65
N ALA A 29 -11.26 4.32 3.69
CA ALA A 29 -12.35 3.66 4.41
C ALA A 29 -12.27 3.88 5.93
N LEU A 30 -11.07 3.78 6.50
CA LEU A 30 -10.84 4.00 7.92
C LEU A 30 -11.01 5.48 8.32
N ALA A 31 -10.47 6.41 7.52
CA ALA A 31 -10.58 7.84 7.77
C ALA A 31 -12.03 8.32 7.71
N HIS A 32 -12.82 7.85 6.74
CA HIS A 32 -14.24 8.16 6.67
C HIS A 32 -14.97 7.81 7.98
N ARG A 33 -14.65 6.68 8.61
CA ARG A 33 -15.24 6.29 9.89
C ARG A 33 -14.69 7.13 11.04
N ALA A 34 -13.39 7.35 11.10
CA ALA A 34 -12.77 8.16 12.15
C ALA A 34 -13.35 9.58 12.19
N PHE A 35 -13.60 10.19 11.03
CA PHE A 35 -14.23 11.52 10.93
C PHE A 35 -15.74 11.52 11.19
N ALA A 36 -16.39 10.36 11.20
CA ALA A 36 -17.77 10.17 11.65
C ALA A 36 -17.86 9.91 13.18
N ASP A 37 -16.87 10.37 13.94
CA ASP A 37 -16.74 10.28 15.40
C ASP A 37 -16.60 8.85 15.96
N HIS A 38 -16.20 7.89 15.12
CA HIS A 38 -15.93 6.52 15.57
C HIS A 38 -14.61 6.42 16.37
N GLY A 39 -14.68 5.73 17.51
CA GLY A 39 -13.55 5.44 18.40
C GLY A 39 -12.55 4.45 17.81
N LEU A 40 -11.40 4.26 18.47
CA LEU A 40 -10.44 3.21 18.09
C LEU A 40 -11.10 1.84 18.06
N ASP A 41 -11.91 1.50 19.07
CA ASP A 41 -12.57 0.20 19.16
C ASP A 41 -13.51 -0.06 17.98
N ASP A 42 -14.22 0.96 17.51
CA ASP A 42 -15.09 0.87 16.32
C ASP A 42 -14.27 0.61 15.05
N LEU A 43 -13.12 1.28 14.91
CA LEU A 43 -12.21 1.06 13.78
C LEU A 43 -11.65 -0.37 13.81
N LEU A 44 -11.23 -0.84 14.99
CA LEU A 44 -10.71 -2.20 15.18
C LEU A 44 -11.79 -3.25 14.88
N ALA A 45 -13.03 -3.02 15.31
CA ALA A 45 -14.16 -3.88 14.98
C ALA A 45 -14.44 -3.90 13.46
N PHE A 46 -14.32 -2.76 12.78
CA PHE A 46 -14.55 -2.65 11.34
C PHE A 46 -13.49 -3.38 10.49
N ILE A 47 -12.22 -3.34 10.91
CA ILE A 47 -11.15 -4.02 10.17
C ILE A 47 -11.06 -5.51 10.49
N ASN A 48 -11.62 -5.94 11.62
CA ASN A 48 -11.59 -7.31 12.08
C ASN A 48 -12.16 -8.27 11.02
N ARG A 49 -11.37 -9.28 10.67
CA ARG A 49 -11.68 -10.27 9.64
C ARG A 49 -10.82 -11.52 9.84
N PRO A 50 -11.25 -12.68 9.34
CA PRO A 50 -10.39 -13.86 9.31
C PRO A 50 -9.07 -13.56 8.58
N ALA A 51 -7.95 -14.00 9.18
CA ALA A 51 -6.61 -13.82 8.63
C ALA A 51 -5.83 -15.15 8.60
N PRO A 52 -6.25 -16.12 7.77
CA PRO A 52 -5.70 -17.47 7.77
C PRO A 52 -4.24 -17.52 7.29
N THR A 53 -3.84 -16.67 6.34
CA THR A 53 -2.48 -16.66 5.79
C THR A 53 -1.58 -15.63 6.50
N PRO A 54 -0.25 -15.79 6.43
CA PRO A 54 0.68 -14.76 6.89
C PRO A 54 0.43 -13.38 6.25
N GLN A 55 0.08 -13.35 4.96
CA GLN A 55 -0.20 -12.12 4.22
C GLN A 55 -1.50 -11.46 4.72
N ASP A 56 -2.54 -12.24 5.03
CA ASP A 56 -3.77 -11.70 5.60
C ASP A 56 -3.52 -11.10 7.00
N ARG A 57 -2.66 -11.73 7.79
CA ARG A 57 -2.26 -11.20 9.11
C ARG A 57 -1.49 -9.89 8.96
N ALA A 58 -0.53 -9.82 8.03
CA ALA A 58 0.17 -8.58 7.73
C ALA A 58 -0.80 -7.47 7.27
N ALA A 59 -1.80 -7.81 6.46
CA ALA A 59 -2.82 -6.87 6.00
C ALA A 59 -3.69 -6.35 7.15
N LEU A 60 -4.10 -7.23 8.06
CA LEU A 60 -4.82 -6.85 9.28
C LEU A 60 -3.96 -5.97 10.20
N THR A 61 -2.69 -6.32 10.39
CA THR A 61 -1.72 -5.51 11.16
C THR A 61 -1.54 -4.12 10.53
N LEU A 62 -1.48 -4.01 9.20
CA LEU A 62 -1.38 -2.72 8.51
C LEU A 62 -2.64 -1.85 8.71
N ASP A 63 -3.83 -2.43 8.56
CA ASP A 63 -5.09 -1.70 8.87
C ASP A 63 -5.15 -1.28 10.35
N THR A 64 -4.61 -2.10 11.25
CA THR A 64 -4.52 -1.78 12.68
C THR A 64 -3.58 -0.60 12.91
N ALA A 65 -2.45 -0.55 12.20
CA ALA A 65 -1.54 0.60 12.23
C ALA A 65 -2.25 1.88 11.78
N LEU A 66 -3.00 1.83 10.67
CA LEU A 66 -3.78 2.96 10.16
C LEU A 66 -4.85 3.43 11.16
N ALA A 67 -5.53 2.50 11.84
CA ALA A 67 -6.50 2.83 12.88
C ALA A 67 -5.85 3.57 14.07
N HIS A 68 -4.66 3.13 14.51
CA HIS A 68 -3.91 3.83 15.55
C HIS A 68 -3.43 5.22 15.10
N GLU A 69 -2.99 5.36 13.85
CA GLU A 69 -2.56 6.65 13.28
C GLU A 69 -3.72 7.66 13.27
N LEU A 70 -4.90 7.24 12.79
CA LEU A 70 -6.12 8.07 12.78
C LEU A 70 -6.65 8.42 14.17
N ARG A 71 -6.18 7.70 15.20
CA ARG A 71 -6.50 7.98 16.61
C ARG A 71 -5.34 8.66 17.34
N PHE A 72 -4.41 9.26 16.60
CA PHE A 72 -3.29 10.05 17.11
C PHE A 72 -2.38 9.24 18.05
N GLN A 73 -2.12 7.98 17.72
CA GLN A 73 -1.20 7.08 18.45
C GLN A 73 0.00 6.68 17.55
N PRO A 74 0.84 7.65 17.14
CA PRO A 74 1.84 7.45 16.08
C PRO A 74 2.90 6.41 16.42
N SER A 75 3.38 6.34 17.68
CA SER A 75 4.37 5.33 18.08
C SER A 75 3.82 3.90 17.97
N ARG A 76 2.53 3.71 18.23
CA ARG A 76 1.87 2.41 18.09
C ARG A 76 1.64 2.07 16.62
N ALA A 77 1.20 3.05 15.83
CA ALA A 77 1.02 2.93 14.39
C ALA A 77 2.34 2.55 13.70
N GLU A 78 3.42 3.25 13.98
CA GLU A 78 4.76 2.99 13.42
C GLU A 78 5.23 1.57 13.73
N ALA A 79 5.12 1.13 14.99
CA ALA A 79 5.53 -0.21 15.39
C ALA A 79 4.77 -1.31 14.64
N LEU A 80 3.45 -1.14 14.48
CA LEU A 80 2.59 -2.08 13.75
C LEU A 80 2.84 -2.04 12.23
N GLN A 81 3.05 -0.84 11.66
CA GLN A 81 3.37 -0.70 10.24
C GLN A 81 4.68 -1.43 9.93
N ARG A 82 5.72 -1.23 10.74
CA ARG A 82 6.99 -1.95 10.60
C ARG A 82 6.81 -3.47 10.72
N GLU A 83 5.98 -3.94 11.65
CA GLU A 83 5.65 -5.36 11.80
C GLU A 83 4.97 -5.92 10.53
N ALA A 84 3.95 -5.24 10.02
CA ALA A 84 3.26 -5.63 8.81
C ALA A 84 4.20 -5.68 7.60
N LEU A 85 5.04 -4.65 7.43
CA LEU A 85 5.95 -4.51 6.29
C LEU A 85 7.12 -5.49 6.32
N ALA A 86 7.53 -5.96 7.51
CA ALA A 86 8.48 -7.06 7.64
C ALA A 86 7.91 -8.40 7.13
N ALA A 87 6.59 -8.57 7.14
CA ALA A 87 5.92 -9.79 6.71
C ALA A 87 5.39 -9.74 5.28
N CYS A 88 4.88 -8.58 4.83
CA CYS A 88 4.33 -8.38 3.49
C CYS A 88 4.45 -6.92 3.06
N ARG A 89 4.83 -6.68 1.80
CA ARG A 89 4.99 -5.34 1.23
C ARG A 89 3.96 -5.00 0.16
N LEU A 90 3.13 -5.96 -0.25
CA LEU A 90 2.12 -5.83 -1.30
C LEU A 90 0.72 -6.00 -0.71
N PHE A 91 -0.13 -5.01 -0.93
CA PHE A 91 -1.50 -5.00 -0.43
C PHE A 91 -2.45 -4.50 -1.50
N ARG A 92 -3.67 -5.03 -1.53
CA ARG A 92 -4.75 -4.52 -2.38
C ARG A 92 -5.71 -3.76 -1.50
N VAL A 93 -5.98 -2.51 -1.85
CA VAL A 93 -7.07 -1.78 -1.22
C VAL A 93 -8.37 -2.47 -1.66
N ALA A 94 -9.20 -2.88 -0.71
CA ALA A 94 -10.47 -3.56 -0.98
C ALA A 94 -11.48 -2.69 -1.78
N GLY A 95 -11.12 -1.44 -2.09
CA GLY A 95 -11.95 -0.45 -2.73
C GLY A 95 -12.93 0.19 -1.73
N GLY A 96 -13.00 1.51 -1.75
CA GLY A 96 -14.29 2.17 -1.54
C GLY A 96 -15.27 1.69 -2.62
N PHE A 97 -16.55 1.53 -2.27
CA PHE A 97 -17.68 1.20 -3.15
C PHE A 97 -17.34 0.39 -4.41
N THR A 98 -17.22 -0.95 -4.27
CA THR A 98 -17.22 -2.01 -5.32
C THR A 98 -16.82 -1.62 -6.76
N PRO A 99 -15.79 -2.27 -7.36
CA PRO A 99 -15.44 -2.11 -8.78
C PRO A 99 -16.68 -2.17 -9.67
N ARG A 100 -16.76 -1.24 -10.62
CA ARG A 100 -17.98 -0.98 -11.41
C ARG A 100 -18.02 -1.78 -12.70
N SER A 101 -16.90 -2.40 -13.09
CA SER A 101 -16.81 -3.26 -14.27
C SER A 101 -15.97 -4.51 -14.02
N ASP A 102 -16.01 -5.45 -14.98
CA ASP A 102 -15.18 -6.66 -15.01
C ASP A 102 -13.69 -6.36 -15.33
N HIS A 103 -13.40 -5.13 -15.77
CA HIS A 103 -12.07 -4.70 -16.22
C HIS A 103 -11.72 -3.30 -15.67
N PRO A 104 -11.56 -3.14 -14.35
CA PRO A 104 -11.14 -1.87 -13.77
C PRO A 104 -9.70 -1.53 -14.19
N LEU A 105 -9.35 -0.24 -14.21
CA LEU A 105 -7.96 0.19 -14.39
C LEU A 105 -7.11 -0.34 -13.23
N ARG A 106 -6.07 -1.13 -13.52
CA ARG A 106 -5.18 -1.70 -12.49
C ARG A 106 -4.00 -0.78 -12.25
N LEU A 107 -3.99 -0.17 -11.07
CA LEU A 107 -2.99 0.80 -10.64
C LEU A 107 -2.10 0.18 -9.55
N LEU A 108 -0.80 0.05 -9.84
CA LEU A 108 0.21 -0.30 -8.85
C LEU A 108 0.88 0.98 -8.31
N ALA A 109 0.55 1.36 -7.08
CA ALA A 109 1.16 2.50 -6.40
C ALA A 109 2.42 2.07 -5.63
N LEU A 110 3.56 2.65 -5.96
CA LEU A 110 4.80 2.52 -5.19
C LEU A 110 4.78 3.58 -4.08
N VAL A 111 4.71 3.12 -2.84
CA VAL A 111 4.54 3.96 -1.64
C VAL A 111 5.72 3.80 -0.68
N ALA A 112 6.03 4.83 0.08
CA ALA A 112 7.00 4.75 1.18
C ALA A 112 6.30 4.47 2.51
N PRO A 113 6.96 3.77 3.46
CA PRO A 113 6.46 3.67 4.83
C PRO A 113 6.45 5.06 5.50
N GLY A 114 5.54 5.25 6.46
CA GLY A 114 5.41 6.47 7.24
C GLY A 114 3.97 6.84 7.56
N ASN A 115 3.79 8.09 8.02
CA ASN A 115 2.48 8.65 8.36
C ASN A 115 1.61 8.91 7.12
N LEU A 116 0.37 9.35 7.35
CA LEU A 116 -0.61 9.56 6.27
C LEU A 116 -0.22 10.66 5.26
N MET A 117 0.78 11.48 5.54
CA MET A 117 1.23 12.58 4.69
C MET A 117 2.38 12.19 3.75
N VAL A 118 3.02 11.04 3.96
CA VAL A 118 4.21 10.60 3.20
C VAL A 118 3.88 10.29 1.74
N ASN A 119 2.67 9.80 1.47
CA ASN A 119 2.26 9.39 0.13
C ASN A 119 1.05 10.19 -0.34
N THR A 120 0.93 10.33 -1.66
CA THR A 120 -0.23 10.86 -2.35
C THR A 120 -1.41 9.98 -1.94
N PRO A 121 -2.53 10.55 -1.49
CA PRO A 121 -3.67 9.80 -0.96
C PRO A 121 -4.49 9.15 -2.09
N LEU A 122 -3.86 8.30 -2.90
CA LEU A 122 -4.46 7.66 -4.07
C LEU A 122 -5.72 6.89 -3.72
N ASP A 123 -5.76 6.23 -2.57
CA ASP A 123 -6.94 5.53 -2.07
C ASP A 123 -8.18 6.45 -1.96
N PHE A 124 -8.00 7.70 -1.51
CA PHE A 124 -9.10 8.68 -1.49
C PHE A 124 -9.53 9.11 -2.90
N ILE A 125 -8.57 9.23 -3.83
CA ILE A 125 -8.82 9.66 -5.20
C ILE A 125 -9.55 8.55 -5.98
N THR A 126 -9.17 7.30 -5.77
CA THR A 126 -9.67 6.16 -6.53
C THR A 126 -10.93 5.53 -5.94
N ALA A 127 -11.31 5.84 -4.70
CA ALA A 127 -12.47 5.26 -4.00
C ALA A 127 -13.83 5.37 -4.73
N HIS A 128 -13.96 6.24 -5.73
CA HIS A 128 -15.17 6.43 -6.52
C HIS A 128 -14.97 6.21 -8.03
N LEU A 129 -13.79 5.71 -8.41
CA LEU A 129 -13.40 5.42 -9.78
C LEU A 129 -13.39 3.90 -10.00
N ASP A 130 -13.46 3.48 -11.25
CA ASP A 130 -13.34 2.06 -11.61
C ASP A 130 -11.87 1.63 -11.66
N VAL A 131 -11.23 1.62 -10.49
CA VAL A 131 -9.79 1.41 -10.31
C VAL A 131 -9.54 0.34 -9.27
N GLN A 132 -8.72 -0.65 -9.61
CA GLN A 132 -8.10 -1.56 -8.66
C GLN A 132 -6.77 -0.97 -8.20
N LEU A 133 -6.68 -0.59 -6.92
CA LEU A 133 -5.47 -0.02 -6.33
C LEU A 133 -4.68 -1.08 -5.55
N ASP A 134 -3.49 -1.41 -6.06
CA ASP A 134 -2.50 -2.22 -5.38
C ASP A 134 -1.37 -1.31 -4.86
N LEU A 135 -0.97 -1.51 -3.61
CA LEU A 135 0.11 -0.78 -2.94
C LEU A 135 1.34 -1.66 -2.82
N LEU A 136 2.47 -1.17 -3.31
CA LEU A 136 3.80 -1.74 -3.09
C LEU A 136 4.61 -0.80 -2.20
N PHE A 137 4.89 -1.24 -0.98
CA PHE A 137 5.78 -0.51 -0.07
C PHE A 137 7.25 -0.71 -0.47
N VAL A 138 7.91 0.40 -0.82
CA VAL A 138 9.35 0.46 -1.12
C VAL A 138 10.10 0.79 0.16
N LEU A 139 10.78 -0.21 0.71
CA LEU A 139 11.51 -0.07 1.97
C LEU A 139 12.93 0.48 1.73
N PRO A 140 13.44 1.38 2.60
CA PRO A 140 14.80 1.88 2.49
C PRO A 140 15.85 0.77 2.49
N GLY A 141 16.75 0.77 1.49
CA GLY A 141 17.85 -0.20 1.40
C GLY A 141 17.43 -1.60 0.93
N GLU A 142 16.15 -1.82 0.62
CA GLU A 142 15.67 -3.09 0.08
C GLU A 142 15.34 -2.96 -1.41
N GLY A 143 15.66 -4.00 -2.18
CA GLY A 143 15.22 -4.13 -3.57
C GLY A 143 13.69 -4.22 -3.71
N LEU A 144 13.22 -4.09 -4.94
CA LEU A 144 11.85 -4.44 -5.29
C LEU A 144 11.64 -5.96 -5.13
N PRO A 145 10.40 -6.42 -4.85
CA PRO A 145 10.10 -7.84 -4.87
C PRO A 145 10.39 -8.42 -6.26
N SER A 146 10.74 -9.70 -6.33
CA SER A 146 11.01 -10.39 -7.60
C SER A 146 9.81 -10.47 -8.54
N SER A 147 8.59 -10.26 -8.03
CA SER A 147 7.37 -10.17 -8.81
C SER A 147 6.35 -9.19 -8.23
N VAL A 148 5.51 -8.65 -9.11
CA VAL A 148 4.42 -7.71 -8.82
C VAL A 148 3.11 -8.19 -9.48
N PRO A 149 1.94 -7.77 -8.96
CA PRO A 149 0.66 -8.05 -9.62
C PRO A 149 0.64 -7.48 -11.05
N GLU A 150 -0.15 -8.11 -11.91
CA GLU A 150 -0.49 -7.54 -13.22
C GLU A 150 -1.18 -6.19 -13.06
N HIS A 151 -0.68 -5.17 -13.76
CA HIS A 151 -1.16 -3.80 -13.69
C HIS A 151 -1.04 -3.10 -15.04
N ASP A 152 -1.86 -2.08 -15.25
CA ASP A 152 -1.86 -1.27 -16.48
C ASP A 152 -0.98 -0.02 -16.30
N VAL A 153 -0.91 0.50 -15.07
CA VAL A 153 -0.14 1.70 -14.71
C VAL A 153 0.59 1.46 -13.40
N ALA A 154 1.88 1.81 -13.35
CA ALA A 154 2.63 1.97 -12.12
C ALA A 154 2.78 3.47 -11.80
N PHE A 155 2.54 3.85 -10.54
CA PHE A 155 2.59 5.25 -10.09
C PHE A 155 3.45 5.39 -8.85
N PHE A 156 4.44 6.27 -8.89
CA PHE A 156 5.25 6.56 -7.71
C PHE A 156 4.53 7.60 -6.84
N ALA A 157 4.02 7.15 -5.69
CA ALA A 157 3.07 7.93 -4.90
C ALA A 157 3.73 8.78 -3.82
N VAL A 158 5.04 8.71 -3.60
CA VAL A 158 5.71 9.47 -2.52
C VAL A 158 5.54 10.98 -2.74
N SER A 159 4.90 11.68 -1.77
CA SER A 159 4.49 13.09 -1.90
C SER A 159 5.65 14.07 -1.80
N GLU A 160 6.63 13.77 -0.95
CA GLU A 160 7.83 14.59 -0.79
C GLU A 160 9.03 13.79 -1.26
N SER A 161 9.66 14.27 -2.33
CA SER A 161 10.87 13.67 -2.87
C SER A 161 12.07 14.17 -2.05
N ASP A 162 12.40 13.48 -0.96
CA ASP A 162 13.71 13.69 -0.34
C ASP A 162 14.83 13.15 -1.26
N PRO A 163 16.08 13.63 -1.13
CA PRO A 163 17.19 13.16 -1.96
C PRO A 163 17.39 11.64 -1.89
N ALA A 164 17.10 11.01 -0.74
CA ALA A 164 17.22 9.58 -0.55
C ALA A 164 16.15 8.78 -1.34
N THR A 165 14.97 9.35 -1.54
CA THR A 165 13.89 8.80 -2.35
C THR A 165 14.19 9.01 -3.84
N LEU A 166 14.73 10.17 -4.21
CA LEU A 166 15.16 10.44 -5.59
C LEU A 166 16.33 9.55 -6.03
N ASP A 167 17.28 9.26 -5.14
CA ASP A 167 18.38 8.32 -5.45
C ASP A 167 17.90 6.88 -5.70
N ARG A 168 16.76 6.47 -5.10
CA ARG A 168 16.11 5.17 -5.39
C ARG A 168 15.41 5.14 -6.75
N LEU A 169 15.16 6.32 -7.33
CA LEU A 169 14.49 6.51 -8.62
C LEU A 169 15.46 6.77 -9.76
N ARG A 170 16.76 6.91 -9.47
CA ARG A 170 17.77 7.03 -10.50
C ARG A 170 17.84 5.68 -11.22
N PRO A 171 17.56 5.68 -12.53
CA PRO A 171 17.49 4.45 -13.28
C PRO A 171 18.89 3.84 -13.36
#